data_AF-A0A3M1UNY7-F1
#
_entry.id   AF-A0A3M1UNY7-F1
#
_cell.length_a   1.000
_cell.length_b   1.000
_cell.length_c   1.000
_cell.angle_alpha   90.00
_cell.angle_beta   90.00
_cell.angle_gamma   90.00
#
_symmetry.space_group_name_H-M   'P 1'
#
loop_
_entity.id
_entity.type
_entity.pdbx_description
1 polymer ?
#
loop_
_entity_poly.entity_id
_entity_poly.type
_entity_poly.pdbx_seq_one_letter_code
_entity_poly.pdbx_strand_id
1 'polypeptide(L)'
;MHLLALNCGSSSIKADVITPENGKRLLQMRVSRVKEAQPLLWFSDAEALTPCPVSGHEAVLEYALTALKEKTVQLALGGIVHRVVHGGSRFAEATLINPAVEAAIAELAPLAPLHNPVNLLGIQAARQIWPEPPHVAVFDTAFHATLPRRAKTYALPRELCERHGLRRYGFHGTSHRFVAGRAAQYLGFPLRELRILSCHLGSGASVCAIEYGRSVETSMGMTPLEGLVMGTRPGDLDPGILLRLMREEGWDADRLDQLLNQQSGLLGLAGDNDMRDLQELAANGDEGARMAIQVFAHRLRKYIGAYAAVMGGADAIVFTGGIGENSAVIRERVAQRLGFLGARLDEEANRDARLENSRPVIDISTPNSRCKLLVVATDEQYEMARQAAFVIRQHFAVKHPPRQIPVAISARHVHLRQETIEKLFGKGHQLSVHKWLSQPGQFAAKERLTLVGPKDQIEGVRVLGPPRQVDQVEISRTDEFFLGIDAPVRASGQVENTPGIRLVGPAGSVELPQGVICAWRHIHMTPEDAEAFGVQDRDIVEVRINTPERSLTFGNVLIRVKPTYKLEMHIDTDEANAAELSPGAKGVLIPTESTGSLLRKVQT
;
A
#
# COMPACT_ATOMS: atom_id res chain seq x y z
N MET A 1 -22.42 -2.21 12.18
CA MET A 1 -21.51 -2.05 13.33
C MET A 1 -21.03 -0.60 13.35
N HIS A 2 -20.89 0.07 14.50
CA HIS A 2 -20.33 1.42 14.56
C HIS A 2 -18.92 1.37 15.15
N LEU A 3 -17.97 2.03 14.52
CA LEU A 3 -16.59 2.07 14.99
C LEU A 3 -16.18 3.50 15.30
N LEU A 4 -15.45 3.68 16.40
CA LEU A 4 -14.85 4.96 16.75
C LEU A 4 -13.42 5.02 16.21
N ALA A 5 -13.16 5.81 15.17
CA ALA A 5 -11.84 5.99 14.59
C ALA A 5 -11.13 7.21 15.19
N LEU A 6 -10.01 6.98 15.88
CA LEU A 6 -9.20 7.96 16.61
C LEU A 6 -7.87 8.23 15.90
N ASN A 7 -7.55 9.50 15.74
CA ASN A 7 -6.24 9.98 15.30
C ASN A 7 -5.74 11.04 16.28
N CYS A 8 -4.83 10.63 17.16
CA CYS A 8 -4.20 11.49 18.16
C CYS A 8 -2.86 11.99 17.60
N GLY A 9 -2.84 13.20 17.07
CA GLY A 9 -1.64 13.88 16.60
C GLY A 9 -1.14 14.87 17.65
N SER A 10 0.14 15.24 17.58
CA SER A 10 0.77 16.09 18.60
C SER A 10 0.12 17.47 18.77
N SER A 11 -0.50 18.03 17.72
CA SER A 11 -1.18 19.33 17.72
C SER A 11 -2.72 19.26 17.59
N SER A 12 -3.28 18.10 17.29
CA SER A 12 -4.72 17.92 17.06
C SER A 12 -5.19 16.50 17.34
N ILE A 13 -6.42 16.35 17.84
CA ILE A 13 -7.09 15.06 18.02
C ILE A 13 -8.32 15.02 17.11
N LYS A 14 -8.49 13.95 16.35
CA LYS A 14 -9.65 13.73 15.48
C LYS A 14 -10.32 12.42 15.85
N ALA A 15 -11.63 12.43 16.03
CA ALA A 15 -12.41 11.24 16.27
C ALA A 15 -13.67 11.23 15.39
N ASP A 16 -13.96 10.12 14.72
CA ASP A 16 -15.19 9.93 13.94
C ASP A 16 -15.87 8.62 14.35
N VAL A 17 -17.16 8.66 14.65
CA VAL A 17 -18.00 7.45 14.78
C VAL A 17 -18.54 7.11 13.40
N ILE A 18 -18.04 6.02 12.81
CA ILE A 18 -18.26 5.66 11.41
C ILE A 18 -18.99 4.32 11.30
N THR A 19 -19.88 4.22 10.32
CA THR A 19 -20.44 2.94 9.83
C THR A 19 -19.54 2.40 8.71
N PRO A 20 -18.73 1.34 8.93
CA PRO A 20 -17.71 0.89 7.98
C PRO A 20 -18.27 0.39 6.64
N GLU A 21 -19.54 0.00 6.59
CA GLU A 21 -20.16 -0.53 5.38
C GLU A 21 -20.41 0.55 4.32
N ASN A 22 -20.60 1.81 4.73
CA ASN A 22 -20.96 2.91 3.83
C ASN A 22 -20.24 4.24 4.10
N GLY A 23 -19.41 4.32 5.13
CA GLY A 23 -18.67 5.53 5.51
C GLY A 23 -19.51 6.62 6.19
N LYS A 24 -20.77 6.33 6.55
CA LYS A 24 -21.63 7.30 7.23
C LYS A 24 -21.05 7.65 8.60
N ARG A 25 -20.90 8.95 8.86
CA ARG A 25 -20.48 9.51 10.14
C ARG A 25 -21.71 9.82 11.00
N LEU A 26 -21.71 9.35 12.24
CA LEU A 26 -22.77 9.61 13.22
C LEU A 26 -22.41 10.76 14.15
N LEU A 27 -21.12 10.89 14.47
CA LEU A 27 -20.57 11.95 15.29
C LEU A 27 -19.12 12.17 14.90
N GLN A 28 -18.69 13.42 14.86
CA GLN A 28 -17.28 13.79 14.70
C GLN A 28 -16.86 14.67 15.87
N MET A 29 -15.60 14.53 16.27
CA MET A 29 -14.95 15.38 17.25
C MET A 29 -13.62 15.86 16.68
N ARG A 30 -13.33 17.14 16.89
CA ARG A 30 -12.05 17.75 16.53
C ARG A 30 -11.55 18.54 17.73
N VAL A 31 -10.31 18.26 18.13
CA VAL A 31 -9.55 19.14 19.03
C VAL A 31 -8.41 19.72 18.23
N SER A 32 -8.32 21.05 18.21
CA SER A 32 -7.21 21.78 17.59
C SER A 32 -6.42 22.52 18.67
N ARG A 33 -5.19 22.91 18.34
CA ARG A 33 -4.34 23.71 19.23
C ARG A 33 -4.03 22.99 20.56
N VAL A 34 -3.86 21.67 20.52
CA VAL A 34 -3.68 20.81 21.71
C VAL A 34 -2.45 21.21 22.55
N LYS A 35 -1.43 21.80 21.93
CA LYS A 35 -0.21 22.27 22.61
C LYS A 35 -0.29 23.73 23.07
N GLU A 36 -1.33 24.47 22.69
CA GLU A 36 -1.48 25.87 23.08
C GLU A 36 -2.18 25.99 24.43
N ALA A 37 -2.11 27.18 25.04
CA ALA A 37 -2.73 27.45 26.34
C ALA A 37 -4.25 27.27 26.34
N GLN A 38 -4.89 27.43 25.18
CA GLN A 38 -6.35 27.30 25.02
C GLN A 38 -6.68 26.42 23.81
N PRO A 39 -6.72 25.08 24.00
CA PRO A 39 -7.18 24.15 22.96
C PRO A 39 -8.64 24.41 22.61
N LEU A 40 -9.04 24.09 21.38
CA LEU A 40 -10.42 24.26 20.90
C LEU A 40 -11.03 22.91 20.57
N LEU A 41 -12.18 22.61 21.16
CA LEU A 41 -12.98 21.40 20.95
C LEU A 41 -14.20 21.71 20.07
N TRP A 42 -14.53 20.81 19.17
CA TRP A 42 -15.72 20.91 18.33
C TRP A 42 -16.32 19.51 18.11
N PHE A 43 -17.65 19.46 18.07
CA PHE A 43 -18.42 18.28 17.68
C PHE A 43 -19.32 18.58 16.49
N SER A 44 -19.59 17.59 15.66
CA SER A 44 -20.47 17.75 14.47
C SER A 44 -21.94 18.07 14.81
N ASP A 45 -22.36 17.83 16.05
CA ASP A 45 -23.69 18.18 16.56
C ASP A 45 -23.74 19.55 17.25
N ALA A 46 -22.64 20.31 17.21
CA ALA A 46 -22.53 21.65 17.75
C ALA A 46 -22.21 22.66 16.65
N GLU A 47 -22.80 23.86 16.75
CA GLU A 47 -22.60 24.94 15.78
C GLU A 47 -21.23 25.62 15.90
N ALA A 48 -20.66 25.69 17.11
CA ALA A 48 -19.46 26.46 17.40
C ALA A 48 -18.34 25.64 18.05
N LEU A 49 -17.10 26.07 17.82
CA LEU A 49 -15.93 25.63 18.57
C LEU A 49 -16.01 26.18 20.01
N THR A 50 -15.69 25.34 20.99
CA THR A 50 -15.62 25.71 22.40
C THR A 50 -14.19 25.60 22.94
N PRO A 51 -13.75 26.51 23.83
CA PRO A 51 -12.50 26.33 24.56
C PRO A 51 -12.52 25.06 25.39
N CYS A 52 -11.45 24.28 25.34
CA CYS A 52 -11.25 23.15 26.22
C CYS A 52 -10.93 23.67 27.64
N PRO A 53 -11.56 23.15 28.71
CA PRO A 53 -11.35 23.64 30.07
C PRO A 53 -10.00 23.22 30.65
N VAL A 54 -9.26 22.36 29.95
CA VAL A 54 -7.95 21.84 30.35
C VAL A 54 -6.91 22.15 29.28
N SER A 55 -5.65 22.19 29.71
CA SER A 55 -4.48 22.36 28.83
C SER A 55 -3.48 21.23 29.08
N GLY A 56 -2.55 21.04 28.14
CA GLY A 56 -1.62 19.92 28.17
C GLY A 56 -2.20 18.69 27.47
N HIS A 57 -1.35 18.01 26.71
CA HIS A 57 -1.80 16.99 25.75
C HIS A 57 -2.61 15.86 26.39
N GLU A 58 -2.13 15.32 27.51
CA GLU A 58 -2.75 14.19 28.20
C GLU A 58 -4.11 14.55 28.81
N ALA A 59 -4.19 15.66 29.55
CA ALA A 59 -5.44 16.13 30.13
C ALA A 59 -6.48 16.47 29.06
N VAL A 60 -6.06 17.11 27.95
CA VAL A 60 -6.93 17.43 26.82
C VAL A 60 -7.47 16.17 26.15
N LEU A 61 -6.62 15.16 25.96
CA LEU A 61 -7.03 13.87 25.41
C LEU A 61 -8.07 13.20 26.31
N GLU A 62 -7.79 13.07 27.61
CA GLU A 62 -8.70 12.43 28.57
C GLU A 62 -10.06 13.16 28.64
N TYR A 63 -10.03 14.49 28.72
CA TYR A 63 -11.24 15.31 28.71
C TYR A 63 -12.06 15.13 27.43
N ALA A 64 -11.40 15.22 26.26
CA ALA A 64 -12.08 15.10 24.97
C ALA A 64 -12.69 13.71 24.76
N LEU A 65 -11.96 12.65 25.13
CA LEU A 65 -12.47 11.27 25.03
C LEU A 65 -13.62 11.01 26.01
N THR A 66 -13.59 11.61 27.21
CA THR A 66 -14.69 11.52 28.17
C THR A 66 -15.94 12.22 27.66
N ALA A 67 -15.81 13.45 27.15
CA ALA A 67 -16.91 14.17 26.51
C ALA A 67 -17.49 13.40 25.30
N LEU A 68 -16.62 12.73 24.54
CA LEU A 68 -17.04 11.87 23.44
C LEU A 68 -17.76 10.61 23.94
N LYS A 69 -17.34 10.01 25.05
CA LYS A 69 -18.03 8.87 25.67
C LYS A 69 -19.46 9.23 26.03
N GLU A 70 -19.69 10.37 26.66
CA GLU A 70 -21.02 10.86 27.05
C GLU A 70 -21.95 11.00 25.83
N LYS A 71 -21.44 11.58 24.73
CA LYS A 71 -22.19 11.72 23.46
C LYS A 71 -22.40 10.41 22.72
N THR A 72 -21.65 9.36 23.04
CA THR A 72 -21.70 8.05 22.35
C THR A 72 -22.35 6.96 23.20
N VAL A 73 -22.87 7.25 24.40
CA VAL A 73 -23.51 6.24 25.29
C VAL A 73 -24.63 5.46 24.60
N GLN A 74 -25.42 6.14 23.78
CA GLN A 74 -26.53 5.51 23.04
C GLN A 74 -26.06 4.80 21.75
N LEU A 75 -24.81 5.01 21.34
CA LEU A 75 -24.21 4.37 20.18
C LEU A 75 -23.50 3.09 20.64
N ALA A 76 -24.07 1.93 20.30
CA ALA A 76 -23.39 0.66 20.53
C ALA A 76 -22.13 0.56 19.64
N LEU A 77 -20.97 0.93 20.18
CA LEU A 77 -19.68 0.83 19.51
C LEU A 77 -19.25 -0.64 19.44
N GLY A 78 -19.02 -1.14 18.23
CA GLY A 78 -18.48 -2.49 18.01
C GLY A 78 -16.96 -2.57 18.04
N GLY A 79 -16.26 -1.43 18.20
CA GLY A 79 -14.81 -1.37 18.28
C GLY A 79 -14.25 0.04 18.26
N ILE A 80 -13.03 0.21 18.77
CA ILE A 80 -12.27 1.46 18.76
C ILE A 80 -11.03 1.29 17.88
N VAL A 81 -10.81 2.21 16.96
CA VAL A 81 -9.74 2.15 15.96
C VAL A 81 -8.74 3.27 16.22
N HIS A 82 -7.46 2.93 16.25
CA HIS A 82 -6.37 3.84 16.58
C HIS A 82 -5.42 3.98 15.41
N ARG A 83 -5.22 5.21 14.94
CA ARG A 83 -4.10 5.49 14.03
C ARG A 83 -2.78 5.42 14.78
N VAL A 84 -1.84 4.65 14.26
CA VAL A 84 -0.46 4.60 14.73
C VAL A 84 0.47 4.96 13.58
N VAL A 85 1.37 5.92 13.79
CA VAL A 85 2.22 6.41 12.70
C VAL A 85 3.22 5.36 12.25
N HIS A 86 3.92 4.70 13.18
CA HIS A 86 5.00 3.78 12.83
C HIS A 86 4.75 2.36 13.35
N GLY A 87 4.56 1.39 12.44
CA GLY A 87 4.39 -0.04 12.74
C GLY A 87 5.69 -0.86 12.69
N GLY A 88 6.79 -0.25 12.25
CA GLY A 88 8.08 -0.94 12.15
C GLY A 88 8.04 -2.08 11.14
N SER A 89 8.89 -3.09 11.33
CA SER A 89 8.84 -4.32 10.54
C SER A 89 7.84 -5.33 11.07
N ARG A 90 7.26 -5.08 12.26
CA ARG A 90 6.39 -6.01 12.98
C ARG A 90 4.93 -5.93 12.52
N PHE A 91 4.45 -4.73 12.21
CA PHE A 91 3.05 -4.50 11.87
C PHE A 91 2.89 -4.15 10.39
N ALA A 92 2.44 -5.12 9.61
CA ALA A 92 2.16 -4.99 8.17
C ALA A 92 0.66 -4.81 7.86
N GLU A 93 -0.19 -4.87 8.88
CA GLU A 93 -1.66 -4.86 8.77
C GLU A 93 -2.31 -4.32 10.05
N ALA A 94 -3.62 -4.03 10.00
CA ALA A 94 -4.39 -3.63 11.16
C ALA A 94 -4.42 -4.77 12.20
N THR A 95 -4.21 -4.45 13.48
CA THR A 95 -3.97 -5.45 14.53
C THR A 95 -4.83 -5.19 15.76
N LEU A 96 -5.44 -6.24 16.34
CA LEU A 96 -6.11 -6.14 17.64
C LEU A 96 -5.11 -5.76 18.74
N ILE A 97 -5.46 -4.74 19.51
CA ILE A 97 -4.63 -4.22 20.59
C ILE A 97 -4.77 -5.12 21.82
N ASN A 98 -3.62 -5.64 22.25
CA ASN A 98 -3.41 -6.33 23.52
C ASN A 98 -2.13 -5.77 24.18
N PRO A 99 -1.79 -6.18 25.43
CA PRO A 99 -0.61 -5.67 26.11
C PRO A 99 0.71 -5.85 25.33
N ALA A 100 0.84 -6.95 24.56
CA ALA A 100 2.04 -7.20 23.75
C ALA A 100 2.13 -6.27 22.53
N VAL A 101 0.99 -5.82 21.98
CA VAL A 101 0.94 -4.83 20.90
C VAL A 101 1.27 -3.44 21.44
N GLU A 102 0.77 -3.08 22.62
CA GLU A 102 1.12 -1.80 23.27
C GLU A 102 2.61 -1.69 23.57
N ALA A 103 3.21 -2.75 24.15
CA ALA A 103 4.65 -2.82 24.38
C ALA A 103 5.44 -2.67 23.08
N ALA A 104 4.99 -3.32 22.00
CA ALA A 104 5.63 -3.20 20.69
C ALA A 104 5.54 -1.77 20.12
N ILE A 105 4.41 -1.08 20.29
CA ILE A 105 4.26 0.31 19.85
C ILE A 105 5.19 1.22 20.65
N ALA A 106 5.36 0.96 21.96
CA ALA A 106 6.30 1.68 22.81
C ALA A 106 7.76 1.49 22.36
N GLU A 107 8.16 0.25 22.05
CA GLU A 107 9.50 -0.06 21.51
C GLU A 107 9.80 0.65 20.19
N LEU A 108 8.77 0.97 19.40
CA LEU A 108 8.89 1.69 18.13
C LEU A 108 8.94 3.22 18.29
N ALA A 109 8.81 3.76 19.51
CA ALA A 109 8.88 5.20 19.76
C ALA A 109 10.13 5.88 19.18
N PRO A 110 11.35 5.30 19.25
CA PRO A 110 12.54 5.92 18.66
C PRO A 110 12.46 6.13 17.13
N LEU A 111 11.63 5.37 16.41
CA LEU A 111 11.45 5.52 14.96
C LEU A 111 10.51 6.68 14.59
N ALA A 112 9.64 7.09 15.52
CA ALA A 112 8.70 8.19 15.32
C ALA A 112 8.43 8.91 16.66
N PRO A 113 9.44 9.60 17.23
CA PRO A 113 9.39 10.11 18.61
C PRO A 113 8.29 11.16 18.83
N LEU A 114 7.95 11.93 17.79
CA LEU A 114 6.89 12.94 17.86
C LEU A 114 5.47 12.38 17.69
N HIS A 115 5.32 11.09 17.40
CA HIS A 115 4.04 10.50 17.00
C HIS A 115 3.68 9.25 17.80
N ASN A 116 4.52 8.22 17.81
CA ASN A 116 4.19 6.94 18.43
C ASN A 116 3.87 7.04 19.94
N PRO A 117 4.61 7.83 20.75
CA PRO A 117 4.25 8.04 22.15
C PRO A 117 2.85 8.64 22.33
N VAL A 118 2.50 9.63 21.50
CA VAL A 118 1.17 10.27 21.51
C VAL A 118 0.09 9.28 21.08
N ASN A 119 0.36 8.44 20.08
CA ASN A 119 -0.58 7.40 19.65
C ASN A 119 -0.82 6.37 20.76
N LEU A 120 0.23 5.94 21.47
CA LEU A 120 0.14 5.00 22.58
C LEU A 120 -0.65 5.57 23.76
N LEU A 121 -0.42 6.83 24.11
CA LEU A 121 -1.20 7.54 25.13
C LEU A 121 -2.69 7.59 24.75
N GLY A 122 -2.98 7.87 23.47
CA GLY A 122 -4.32 7.75 22.86
C GLY A 122 -4.97 6.39 23.07
N ILE A 123 -4.21 5.32 22.82
CA ILE A 123 -4.66 3.94 22.98
C ILE A 123 -4.99 3.65 24.45
N GLN A 124 -4.09 3.99 25.36
CA GLN A 124 -4.23 3.71 26.80
C GLN A 124 -5.44 4.44 27.40
N ALA A 125 -5.58 5.74 27.12
CA ALA A 125 -6.71 6.53 27.59
C ALA A 125 -8.04 5.98 27.06
N ALA A 126 -8.12 5.65 25.77
CA ALA A 126 -9.35 5.10 25.20
C ALA A 126 -9.70 3.72 25.80
N ARG A 127 -8.71 2.87 26.10
CA ARG A 127 -8.97 1.55 26.70
C ARG A 127 -9.52 1.65 28.12
N GLN A 128 -9.16 2.70 28.86
CA GLN A 128 -9.73 2.98 30.18
C GLN A 128 -11.20 3.42 30.06
N ILE A 129 -11.53 4.24 29.06
CA ILE A 129 -12.88 4.79 28.84
C ILE A 129 -13.84 3.77 28.18
N TRP A 130 -13.31 2.92 27.31
CA TRP A 130 -14.06 1.86 26.60
C TRP A 130 -13.38 0.49 26.77
N PRO A 131 -13.46 -0.14 27.95
CA PRO A 131 -12.79 -1.42 28.21
C PRO A 131 -13.41 -2.62 27.48
N GLU A 132 -14.72 -2.56 27.20
CA GLU A 132 -15.50 -3.66 26.63
C GLU A 132 -15.29 -3.90 25.11
N PRO A 133 -15.42 -2.89 24.21
CA PRO A 133 -15.27 -3.13 22.78
C PRO A 133 -13.81 -3.45 22.40
N PRO A 134 -13.56 -4.21 21.32
CA PRO A 134 -12.20 -4.48 20.86
C PRO A 134 -11.51 -3.20 20.37
N HIS A 135 -10.22 -3.08 20.67
CA HIS A 135 -9.37 -2.01 20.16
C HIS A 135 -8.52 -2.53 18.99
N VAL A 136 -8.39 -1.76 17.92
CA VAL A 136 -7.56 -2.09 16.74
C VAL A 136 -6.59 -0.95 16.46
N ALA A 137 -5.32 -1.26 16.21
CA ALA A 137 -4.31 -0.33 15.70
C ALA A 137 -4.22 -0.44 14.18
N VAL A 138 -4.25 0.69 13.48
CA VAL A 138 -4.02 0.79 12.03
C VAL A 138 -2.76 1.63 11.80
N PHE A 139 -1.80 1.07 11.08
CA PHE A 139 -0.45 1.64 10.95
C PHE A 139 -0.26 2.35 9.61
N ASP A 140 0.22 3.59 9.62
CA ASP A 140 0.50 4.33 8.38
C ASP A 140 1.59 3.68 7.52
N THR A 141 2.47 2.87 8.12
CA THR A 141 3.52 2.13 7.43
C THR A 141 3.03 0.81 6.80
N ALA A 142 1.85 0.31 7.19
CA ALA A 142 1.38 -1.04 6.84
C ALA A 142 1.24 -1.25 5.32
N PHE A 143 0.63 -0.30 4.61
CA PHE A 143 0.45 -0.40 3.16
C PHE A 143 1.78 -0.57 2.40
N HIS A 144 2.84 0.05 2.92
CA HIS A 144 4.20 0.02 2.36
C HIS A 144 5.00 -1.23 2.78
N ALA A 145 4.43 -2.12 3.61
CA ALA A 145 5.03 -3.42 3.90
C ALA A 145 5.24 -4.25 2.62
N THR A 146 4.55 -3.91 1.53
CA THR A 146 4.69 -4.53 0.22
C THR A 146 5.88 -4.07 -0.63
N LEU A 147 6.60 -3.00 -0.23
CA LEU A 147 7.75 -2.50 -1.02
C LEU A 147 8.77 -3.63 -1.28
N PRO A 148 9.36 -3.72 -2.49
CA PRO A 148 10.41 -4.69 -2.77
C PRO A 148 11.70 -4.32 -2.01
N ARG A 149 12.60 -5.30 -1.81
CA ARG A 149 13.87 -5.09 -1.08
C ARG A 149 14.69 -3.93 -1.66
N ARG A 150 14.71 -3.80 -2.99
CA ARG A 150 15.40 -2.71 -3.71
C ARG A 150 14.89 -1.31 -3.34
N ALA A 151 13.61 -1.16 -3.02
CA ALA A 151 13.00 0.11 -2.62
C ALA A 151 13.13 0.37 -1.11
N LYS A 152 13.23 -0.71 -0.30
CA LYS A 152 13.37 -0.64 1.16
C LYS A 152 14.80 -0.37 1.64
N THR A 153 15.80 -0.79 0.88
CA THR A 153 17.19 -0.86 1.35
C THR A 153 17.94 0.44 1.06
N TYR A 154 18.49 1.08 2.09
CA TYR A 154 19.47 2.16 1.90
C TYR A 154 20.84 1.59 1.52
N ALA A 155 21.59 2.32 0.70
CA ALA A 155 22.95 1.98 0.31
C ALA A 155 23.98 2.31 1.42
N LEU A 156 23.76 1.74 2.60
CA LEU A 156 24.61 1.85 3.78
C LEU A 156 25.23 0.47 4.12
N PRO A 157 26.28 0.41 4.95
CA PRO A 157 26.85 -0.87 5.40
C PRO A 157 25.76 -1.79 5.97
N ARG A 158 25.68 -3.00 5.41
CA ARG A 158 24.61 -3.97 5.70
C ARG A 158 24.44 -4.25 7.19
N GLU A 159 25.55 -4.45 7.90
CA GLU A 159 25.56 -4.74 9.34
C GLU A 159 24.94 -3.61 10.16
N LEU A 160 25.15 -2.35 9.74
CA LEU A 160 24.57 -1.18 10.40
C LEU A 160 23.06 -1.15 10.18
N CYS A 161 22.61 -1.41 8.95
CA CYS A 161 21.19 -1.48 8.62
C CYS A 161 20.48 -2.58 9.39
N GLU A 162 21.07 -3.77 9.50
CA GLU A 162 20.49 -4.91 10.23
C GLU A 162 20.41 -4.63 11.73
N ARG A 163 21.49 -4.09 12.33
CA ARG A 163 21.56 -3.79 13.76
C ARG A 163 20.57 -2.72 14.20
N HIS A 164 20.40 -1.67 13.40
CA HIS A 164 19.59 -0.50 13.75
C HIS A 164 18.23 -0.45 13.03
N GLY A 165 17.91 -1.45 12.21
CA GLY A 165 16.68 -1.47 11.43
C GLY A 165 16.59 -0.34 10.39
N LEU A 166 17.72 0.12 9.84
CA LEU A 166 17.74 1.23 8.88
C LEU A 166 17.19 0.78 7.53
N ARG A 167 16.02 1.30 7.17
CA ARG A 167 15.34 1.01 5.91
C ARG A 167 14.21 2.00 5.67
N ARG A 168 13.75 2.07 4.42
CA ARG A 168 12.52 2.77 4.08
C ARG A 168 11.31 2.00 4.66
N TYR A 169 10.46 2.73 5.37
CA TYR A 169 9.15 2.29 5.83
C TYR A 169 8.05 2.93 5.00
N GLY A 170 8.09 4.25 4.80
CA GLY A 170 7.04 5.02 4.14
C GLY A 170 5.83 5.30 5.04
N PHE A 171 5.12 6.40 4.78
CA PHE A 171 3.97 6.85 5.57
C PHE A 171 2.83 7.32 4.65
N HIS A 172 1.72 7.77 5.25
CA HIS A 172 0.46 8.02 4.57
C HIS A 172 -0.11 6.77 3.86
N GLY A 173 0.26 5.57 4.32
CA GLY A 173 -0.17 4.32 3.71
C GLY A 173 -1.69 4.17 3.68
N THR A 174 -2.37 4.58 4.76
CA THR A 174 -3.84 4.62 4.84
C THR A 174 -4.44 5.51 3.75
N SER A 175 -3.90 6.71 3.56
CA SER A 175 -4.35 7.65 2.52
C SER A 175 -4.09 7.11 1.12
N HIS A 176 -2.86 6.65 0.85
CA HIS A 176 -2.47 6.09 -0.45
C HIS A 176 -3.32 4.87 -0.83
N ARG A 177 -3.58 3.97 0.12
CA ARG A 177 -4.46 2.81 -0.06
C ARG A 177 -5.88 3.25 -0.42
N PHE A 178 -6.44 4.19 0.35
CA PHE A 178 -7.81 4.67 0.15
C PHE A 178 -7.99 5.31 -1.23
N VAL A 179 -7.13 6.25 -1.60
CA VAL A 179 -7.31 7.01 -2.86
C VAL A 179 -7.01 6.16 -4.09
N ALA A 180 -6.12 5.17 -3.99
CA ALA A 180 -5.91 4.20 -5.06
C ALA A 180 -7.17 3.34 -5.29
N GLY A 181 -7.82 2.89 -4.20
CA GLY A 181 -9.10 2.17 -4.28
C GLY A 181 -10.21 3.02 -4.92
N ARG A 182 -10.30 4.30 -4.56
CA ARG A 182 -11.27 5.24 -5.16
C ARG A 182 -10.98 5.53 -6.63
N ALA A 183 -9.72 5.72 -6.99
CA ALA A 183 -9.30 5.89 -8.38
C ALA A 183 -9.65 4.65 -9.22
N ALA A 184 -9.37 3.45 -8.72
CA ALA A 184 -9.73 2.20 -9.39
C ALA A 184 -11.25 2.07 -9.61
N GLN A 185 -12.06 2.37 -8.58
CA GLN A 185 -13.52 2.40 -8.68
C GLN A 185 -13.99 3.39 -9.76
N TYR A 186 -13.41 4.60 -9.79
CA TYR A 186 -13.76 5.62 -10.77
C TYR A 186 -13.41 5.20 -12.21
N LEU A 187 -12.24 4.58 -12.40
CA LEU A 187 -11.79 4.12 -13.70
C LEU A 187 -12.56 2.88 -14.21
N GLY A 188 -13.29 2.19 -13.33
CA GLY A 188 -14.03 0.97 -13.69
C GLY A 188 -13.14 -0.26 -13.86
N PHE A 189 -11.91 -0.24 -13.34
CA PHE A 189 -10.96 -1.35 -13.39
C PHE A 189 -10.61 -1.84 -11.98
N PRO A 190 -10.35 -3.14 -11.80
CA PRO A 190 -9.77 -3.64 -10.56
C PRO A 190 -8.43 -2.95 -10.26
N LEU A 191 -8.18 -2.58 -9.00
CA LEU A 191 -6.92 -1.93 -8.61
C LEU A 191 -5.66 -2.76 -8.98
N ARG A 192 -5.80 -4.08 -9.01
CA ARG A 192 -4.76 -5.03 -9.43
C ARG A 192 -4.45 -5.08 -10.93
N GLU A 193 -5.15 -4.28 -11.74
CA GLU A 193 -4.89 -4.12 -13.18
C GLU A 193 -4.31 -2.73 -13.49
N LEU A 194 -4.09 -1.90 -12.46
CA LEU A 194 -3.70 -0.51 -12.60
C LEU A 194 -2.32 -0.22 -12.01
N ARG A 195 -1.65 0.76 -12.61
CA ARG A 195 -0.46 1.46 -12.10
C ARG A 195 -0.87 2.88 -11.74
N ILE A 196 -0.87 3.19 -10.45
CA ILE A 196 -1.34 4.46 -9.91
C ILE A 196 -0.19 5.16 -9.20
N LEU A 197 0.05 6.43 -9.57
CA LEU A 197 0.88 7.34 -8.79
C LEU A 197 -0.01 8.15 -7.87
N SER A 198 0.03 7.86 -6.57
CA SER A 198 -0.73 8.63 -5.58
C SER A 198 0.15 9.72 -4.97
N CYS A 199 -0.27 10.98 -5.13
CA CYS A 199 0.38 12.17 -4.62
C CYS A 199 -0.44 12.73 -3.45
N HIS A 200 -0.09 12.37 -2.22
CA HIS A 200 -0.68 12.94 -1.01
C HIS A 200 0.06 14.24 -0.68
N LEU A 201 -0.61 15.38 -0.84
CA LEU A 201 0.00 16.71 -0.72
C LEU A 201 -0.72 17.47 0.38
N GLY A 202 -0.07 17.67 1.52
CA GLY A 202 -0.54 18.48 2.64
C GLY A 202 0.64 19.10 3.39
N SER A 203 0.45 19.40 4.68
CA SER A 203 1.55 19.85 5.56
C SER A 203 2.66 18.79 5.65
N GLY A 204 2.30 17.51 5.57
CA GLY A 204 3.18 16.44 5.11
C GLY A 204 2.82 16.03 3.68
N ALA A 205 3.84 15.71 2.88
CA ALA A 205 3.62 15.34 1.48
C ALA A 205 4.42 14.08 1.12
N SER A 206 3.77 13.14 0.42
CA SER A 206 4.41 11.94 -0.11
C SER A 206 3.84 11.51 -1.45
N VAL A 207 4.68 10.83 -2.23
CA VAL A 207 4.26 10.12 -3.44
C VAL A 207 4.36 8.62 -3.18
N CYS A 208 3.42 7.83 -3.69
CA CYS A 208 3.46 6.38 -3.66
C CYS A 208 3.24 5.84 -5.08
N ALA A 209 4.11 4.92 -5.50
CA ALA A 209 3.94 4.12 -6.70
C ALA A 209 3.18 2.84 -6.34
N ILE A 210 1.98 2.70 -6.89
CA ILE A 210 1.07 1.60 -6.59
C ILE A 210 0.92 0.77 -7.87
N GLU A 211 1.60 -0.37 -7.90
CA GLU A 211 1.61 -1.28 -9.03
C GLU A 211 0.75 -2.50 -8.68
N TYR A 212 -0.36 -2.68 -9.40
CA TYR A 212 -1.31 -3.78 -9.21
C TYR A 212 -1.79 -3.91 -7.75
N GLY A 213 -2.13 -2.78 -7.14
CA GLY A 213 -2.63 -2.68 -5.78
C GLY A 213 -1.59 -2.84 -4.68
N ARG A 214 -0.30 -2.92 -5.03
CA ARG A 214 0.81 -3.00 -4.06
C ARG A 214 1.64 -1.73 -4.11
N SER A 215 2.06 -1.25 -2.94
CA SER A 215 3.05 -0.17 -2.88
C SER A 215 4.41 -0.74 -3.27
N VAL A 216 4.93 -0.29 -4.41
CA VAL A 216 6.25 -0.70 -4.93
C VAL A 216 7.32 0.37 -4.76
N GLU A 217 6.91 1.62 -4.52
CA GLU A 217 7.80 2.71 -4.13
C GLU A 217 7.05 3.77 -3.30
N THR A 218 7.74 4.50 -2.40
CA THR A 218 7.15 5.61 -1.62
C THR A 218 8.21 6.64 -1.24
N SER A 219 7.90 7.94 -1.31
CA SER A 219 8.91 9.01 -1.19
C SER A 219 9.47 9.16 0.22
N MET A 220 8.63 8.97 1.25
CA MET A 220 9.11 9.02 2.62
C MET A 220 9.94 7.79 2.97
N GLY A 221 10.89 7.99 3.88
CA GLY A 221 11.98 7.08 4.17
C GLY A 221 11.74 6.19 5.38
N MET A 222 12.81 6.05 6.16
CA MET A 222 12.74 5.57 7.54
C MET A 222 11.89 6.51 8.40
N THR A 223 11.99 7.81 8.13
CA THR A 223 11.24 8.87 8.81
C THR A 223 10.39 9.65 7.81
N PRO A 224 9.41 10.45 8.27
CA PRO A 224 8.63 11.33 7.40
C PRO A 224 9.41 12.52 6.80
N LEU A 225 10.74 12.56 6.91
CA LEU A 225 11.58 13.67 6.48
C LEU A 225 12.02 13.56 5.02
N GLU A 226 12.38 12.35 4.56
CA GLU A 226 12.79 12.09 3.18
C GLU A 226 11.65 12.36 2.19
N GLY A 227 11.97 12.76 0.96
CA GLY A 227 10.98 12.90 -0.09
C GLY A 227 10.73 14.33 -0.55
N LEU A 228 9.45 14.69 -0.57
CA LEU A 228 8.98 15.98 -1.06
C LEU A 228 9.33 17.11 -0.11
N VAL A 229 9.41 18.32 -0.64
CA VAL A 229 9.29 19.54 0.16
C VAL A 229 7.91 19.54 0.81
N MET A 230 7.86 19.88 2.09
CA MET A 230 6.62 19.93 2.87
C MET A 230 6.51 21.27 3.60
N GLY A 231 5.52 21.43 4.49
CA GLY A 231 5.30 22.70 5.18
C GLY A 231 6.55 23.21 5.91
N THR A 232 7.11 22.37 6.79
CA THR A 232 8.28 22.72 7.63
C THR A 232 9.47 21.78 7.44
N ARG A 233 9.37 20.84 6.49
CA ARG A 233 10.38 19.81 6.21
C ARG A 233 10.99 20.00 4.82
N PRO A 234 12.31 19.88 4.66
CA PRO A 234 12.99 20.15 3.40
C PRO A 234 12.75 19.05 2.34
N GLY A 235 12.40 17.83 2.76
CA GLY A 235 12.45 16.67 1.88
C GLY A 235 13.89 16.22 1.64
N ASP A 236 14.18 15.77 0.42
CA ASP A 236 15.52 15.37 0.01
C ASP A 236 16.54 16.51 0.15
N LEU A 237 17.59 16.23 0.93
CA LEU A 237 18.73 17.10 1.18
C LEU A 237 20.04 16.30 1.08
N ASP A 238 21.13 16.95 0.67
CA ASP A 238 22.48 16.35 0.73
C ASP A 238 22.92 16.18 2.19
N PRO A 239 23.22 14.96 2.67
CA PRO A 239 23.72 14.73 4.02
C PRO A 239 25.01 15.51 4.36
N GLY A 240 25.82 15.88 3.36
CA GLY A 240 27.02 16.69 3.54
C GLY A 240 26.73 18.08 4.13
N ILE A 241 25.54 18.63 3.90
CA ILE A 241 25.10 19.90 4.50
C ILE A 241 25.00 19.76 6.03
N LEU A 242 24.46 18.65 6.53
CA LEU A 242 24.32 18.41 7.96
C LEU A 242 25.70 18.28 8.62
N LEU A 243 26.59 17.51 8.00
CA LEU A 243 27.97 17.35 8.49
C LEU A 243 28.73 18.67 8.54
N ARG A 244 28.48 19.56 7.56
CA ARG A 244 29.07 20.89 7.53
C ARG A 244 28.60 21.74 8.70
N LEU A 245 27.28 21.80 8.94
CA LEU A 245 26.71 22.55 10.07
C LEU A 245 27.23 22.05 11.43
N MET A 246 27.36 20.73 11.61
CA MET A 246 27.95 20.18 12.84
C MET A 246 29.40 20.62 13.05
N ARG A 247 30.20 20.64 11.98
CA ARG A 247 31.64 20.94 12.06
C ARG A 247 31.95 22.43 12.17
N GLU A 248 31.25 23.25 11.41
CA GLU A 248 31.53 24.70 11.30
C GLU A 248 30.77 25.50 12.36
N GLU A 249 29.53 25.13 12.67
CA GLU A 249 28.67 25.87 13.60
C GLU A 249 28.51 25.16 14.95
N GLY A 250 29.10 23.97 15.11
CA GLY A 250 29.02 23.19 16.35
C GLY A 250 27.62 22.67 16.68
N TRP A 251 26.75 22.49 15.68
CA TRP A 251 25.39 22.02 15.91
C TRP A 251 25.35 20.56 16.35
N ASP A 252 24.46 20.24 17.28
CA ASP A 252 24.17 18.89 17.73
C ASP A 252 22.97 18.27 16.98
N ALA A 253 22.65 17.02 17.32
CA ALA A 253 21.56 16.28 16.70
C ALA A 253 20.19 16.94 16.95
N ASP A 254 19.97 17.50 18.15
CA ASP A 254 18.69 18.10 18.52
C ASP A 254 18.44 19.40 17.75
N ARG A 255 19.47 20.24 17.59
CA ARG A 255 19.38 21.46 16.77
C ARG A 255 19.16 21.14 15.30
N LEU A 256 19.80 20.09 14.77
CA LEU A 256 19.55 19.63 13.41
C LEU A 256 18.14 19.07 13.23
N ASP A 257 17.64 18.29 14.20
CA ASP A 257 16.27 17.79 14.18
C ASP A 257 15.26 18.94 14.15
N GLN A 258 15.47 19.97 14.97
CA GLN A 258 14.64 21.17 14.97
C GLN A 258 14.68 21.90 13.63
N LEU A 259 15.87 22.10 13.04
CA LEU A 259 16.01 22.70 11.71
C LEU A 259 15.17 21.92 10.69
N LEU A 260 15.36 20.60 10.64
CA LEU A 260 14.82 19.73 9.61
C LEU A 260 13.32 19.49 9.74
N ASN A 261 12.78 19.41 10.96
CA ASN A 261 11.36 19.13 11.17
C ASN A 261 10.49 20.38 11.32
N GLN A 262 11.05 21.51 11.77
CA GLN A 262 10.25 22.65 12.21
C GLN A 262 10.57 23.97 11.49
N GLN A 263 11.75 24.13 10.90
CA GLN A 263 12.22 25.43 10.38
C GLN A 263 12.56 25.41 8.87
N SER A 264 12.35 24.29 8.19
CA SER A 264 12.73 24.09 6.79
C SER A 264 11.50 24.09 5.87
N GLY A 265 11.62 23.54 4.66
CA GLY A 265 10.49 23.36 3.74
C GLY A 265 9.97 24.67 3.19
N LEU A 266 8.65 24.76 2.99
CA LEU A 266 7.99 25.98 2.55
C LEU A 266 8.25 27.14 3.51
N LEU A 267 8.18 26.90 4.83
CA LEU A 267 8.48 27.89 5.87
C LEU A 267 9.89 28.45 5.72
N GLY A 268 10.89 27.58 5.56
CA GLY A 268 12.28 28.02 5.41
C GLY A 268 12.56 28.80 4.12
N LEU A 269 11.75 28.60 3.07
CA LEU A 269 11.91 29.28 1.78
C LEU A 269 11.18 30.61 1.69
N ALA A 270 10.02 30.74 2.35
CA ALA A 270 9.10 31.85 2.14
C ALA A 270 8.56 32.50 3.42
N GLY A 271 8.94 32.01 4.61
CA GLY A 271 8.45 32.52 5.89
C GLY A 271 7.03 32.05 6.26
N ASP A 272 6.36 31.29 5.39
CA ASP A 272 5.05 30.70 5.61
C ASP A 272 5.00 29.24 5.09
N ASN A 273 4.11 28.42 5.63
CA ASN A 273 3.95 27.02 5.24
C ASN A 273 2.56 26.66 4.67
N ASP A 274 1.58 27.56 4.70
CA ASP A 274 0.28 27.35 4.08
C ASP A 274 0.35 27.67 2.58
N MET A 275 0.02 26.68 1.75
CA MET A 275 0.09 26.83 0.30
C MET A 275 -0.89 27.88 -0.25
N ARG A 276 -1.97 28.20 0.46
CA ARG A 276 -2.91 29.25 0.04
C ARG A 276 -2.27 30.62 0.21
N ASP A 277 -1.71 30.88 1.38
CA ASP A 277 -1.05 32.14 1.72
C ASP A 277 0.17 32.36 0.81
N LEU A 278 0.94 31.30 0.53
CA LEU A 278 2.05 31.37 -0.44
C LEU A 278 1.59 31.68 -1.88
N GLN A 279 0.43 31.18 -2.32
CA GLN A 279 -0.08 31.52 -3.64
C GLN A 279 -0.49 32.99 -3.73
N GLU A 280 -1.10 33.54 -2.67
CA GLU A 280 -1.44 34.96 -2.59
C GLU A 280 -0.19 35.85 -2.57
N LEU A 281 0.80 35.52 -1.73
CA LEU A 281 2.09 36.21 -1.68
C LEU A 281 2.78 36.20 -3.05
N ALA A 282 2.83 35.03 -3.71
CA ALA A 282 3.44 34.89 -5.02
C ALA A 282 2.70 35.71 -6.10
N ALA A 283 1.37 35.78 -6.04
CA ALA A 283 0.56 36.62 -6.92
C ALA A 283 0.85 38.12 -6.70
N ASN A 284 1.10 38.52 -5.45
CA ASN A 284 1.43 39.89 -5.06
C ASN A 284 2.89 40.29 -5.29
N GLY A 285 3.74 39.40 -5.81
CA GLY A 285 5.12 39.74 -6.16
C GLY A 285 6.20 39.17 -5.26
N ASP A 286 5.86 38.36 -4.25
CA ASP A 286 6.86 37.80 -3.33
C ASP A 286 7.70 36.71 -4.02
N GLU A 287 9.00 36.97 -4.15
CA GLU A 287 9.94 36.06 -4.82
C GLU A 287 10.23 34.79 -4.00
N GLY A 288 10.21 34.87 -2.67
CA GLY A 288 10.39 33.71 -1.78
C GLY A 288 9.26 32.71 -1.95
N ALA A 289 8.01 33.19 -1.93
CA ALA A 289 6.81 32.39 -2.15
C ALA A 289 6.78 31.80 -3.56
N ARG A 290 7.15 32.57 -4.59
CA ARG A 290 7.30 32.06 -5.97
C ARG A 290 8.30 30.93 -6.05
N MET A 291 9.48 31.10 -5.44
CA MET A 291 10.52 30.08 -5.39
C MET A 291 10.04 28.83 -4.64
N ALA A 292 9.40 28.98 -3.48
CA ALA A 292 8.88 27.87 -2.69
C ALA A 292 7.89 27.00 -3.49
N ILE A 293 6.95 27.62 -4.19
CA ILE A 293 5.99 26.94 -5.07
C ILE A 293 6.73 26.22 -6.22
N GLN A 294 7.72 26.86 -6.84
CA GLN A 294 8.50 26.26 -7.93
C GLN A 294 9.30 25.03 -7.46
N VAL A 295 9.99 25.13 -6.32
CA VAL A 295 10.75 24.01 -5.74
C VAL A 295 9.81 22.85 -5.38
N PHE A 296 8.66 23.15 -4.76
CA PHE A 296 7.65 22.14 -4.44
C PHE A 296 7.17 21.39 -5.70
N ALA A 297 6.74 22.13 -6.73
CA ALA A 297 6.26 21.53 -7.98
C ALA A 297 7.35 20.76 -8.73
N HIS A 298 8.59 21.28 -8.72
CA HIS A 298 9.75 20.61 -9.32
C HIS A 298 10.04 19.26 -8.65
N ARG A 299 10.12 19.23 -7.31
CA ARG A 299 10.38 18.00 -6.54
C ARG A 299 9.28 16.97 -6.76
N LEU A 300 8.02 17.39 -6.72
CA LEU A 300 6.89 16.50 -6.98
C LEU A 300 6.94 15.92 -8.39
N ARG A 301 7.20 16.74 -9.42
CA ARG A 301 7.33 16.26 -10.80
C ARG A 301 8.48 15.26 -10.97
N LYS A 302 9.62 15.49 -10.31
CA LYS A 302 10.77 14.57 -10.29
C LYS A 302 10.36 13.21 -9.73
N TYR A 303 9.63 13.18 -8.61
CA TYR A 303 9.12 11.94 -8.01
C TYR A 303 8.12 11.21 -8.91
N ILE A 304 7.18 11.92 -9.53
CA ILE A 304 6.24 11.35 -10.51
C ILE A 304 7.00 10.68 -11.65
N GLY A 305 7.99 11.36 -12.23
CA GLY A 305 8.80 10.81 -13.31
C GLY A 305 9.61 9.58 -12.87
N ALA A 306 10.27 9.65 -11.71
CA ALA A 306 11.04 8.54 -11.16
C ALA A 306 10.15 7.31 -10.91
N TYR A 307 8.97 7.50 -10.33
CA TYR A 307 8.09 6.40 -9.96
C TYR A 307 7.32 5.82 -11.14
N ALA A 308 6.99 6.66 -12.14
CA ALA A 308 6.51 6.17 -13.43
C ALA A 308 7.57 5.28 -14.11
N ALA A 309 8.85 5.65 -14.04
CA ALA A 309 9.94 4.85 -14.60
C ALA A 309 10.08 3.50 -13.86
N VAL A 310 9.97 3.48 -12.54
CA VAL A 310 10.02 2.24 -11.73
C VAL A 310 8.90 1.26 -12.11
N MET A 311 7.71 1.75 -12.44
CA MET A 311 6.54 0.91 -12.82
C MET A 311 6.42 0.65 -14.34
N GLY A 312 7.32 1.20 -15.16
CA GLY A 312 7.21 1.13 -16.63
C GLY A 312 5.99 1.87 -17.20
N GLY A 313 5.47 2.88 -16.48
CA GLY A 313 4.30 3.67 -16.87
C GLY A 313 3.34 3.97 -15.72
N ALA A 314 2.29 4.72 -16.01
CA ALA A 314 1.20 5.01 -15.07
C ALA A 314 -0.13 5.14 -15.82
N ASP A 315 -1.17 4.51 -15.30
CA ASP A 315 -2.52 4.59 -15.86
C ASP A 315 -3.27 5.79 -15.24
N ALA A 316 -2.94 6.15 -14.00
CA ALA A 316 -3.44 7.37 -13.35
C ALA A 316 -2.41 8.03 -12.43
N ILE A 317 -2.47 9.36 -12.35
CA ILE A 317 -1.83 10.19 -11.32
C ILE A 317 -2.95 10.80 -10.48
N VAL A 318 -2.94 10.51 -9.19
CA VAL A 318 -3.96 10.91 -8.24
C VAL A 318 -3.39 12.01 -7.34
N PHE A 319 -4.05 13.17 -7.31
CA PHE A 319 -3.78 14.25 -6.36
C PHE A 319 -4.77 14.16 -5.20
N THR A 320 -4.24 14.19 -3.99
CA THR A 320 -5.05 14.13 -2.76
C THR A 320 -4.38 14.91 -1.62
N GLY A 321 -5.04 15.01 -0.46
CA GLY A 321 -4.59 15.79 0.67
C GLY A 321 -4.86 17.29 0.49
N GLY A 322 -4.71 18.07 1.56
CA GLY A 322 -5.17 19.46 1.60
C GLY A 322 -4.68 20.34 0.43
N ILE A 323 -3.43 20.19 -0.02
CA ILE A 323 -2.89 20.90 -1.17
C ILE A 323 -3.36 20.26 -2.48
N GLY A 324 -3.30 18.94 -2.59
CA GLY A 324 -3.62 18.22 -3.85
C GLY A 324 -5.08 18.33 -4.24
N GLU A 325 -5.98 18.37 -3.25
CA GLU A 325 -7.42 18.53 -3.43
C GLU A 325 -7.80 19.95 -3.83
N ASN A 326 -7.15 20.97 -3.25
CA ASN A 326 -7.62 22.35 -3.32
C ASN A 326 -6.80 23.28 -4.22
N SER A 327 -5.51 23.01 -4.45
CA SER A 327 -4.66 23.91 -5.25
C SER A 327 -4.61 23.50 -6.73
N ALA A 328 -5.47 24.10 -7.53
CA ALA A 328 -5.46 23.96 -8.99
C ALA A 328 -4.10 24.40 -9.59
N VAL A 329 -3.49 25.46 -9.05
CA VAL A 329 -2.18 25.98 -9.49
C VAL A 329 -1.07 24.96 -9.31
N ILE A 330 -1.02 24.27 -8.16
CA ILE A 330 -0.01 23.24 -7.92
C ILE A 330 -0.22 22.06 -8.87
N ARG A 331 -1.46 21.58 -9.03
CA ARG A 331 -1.76 20.50 -9.98
C ARG A 331 -1.35 20.86 -11.40
N GLU A 332 -1.66 22.09 -11.84
CA GLU A 332 -1.29 22.61 -13.15
C GLU A 332 0.23 22.62 -13.33
N ARG A 333 0.95 23.28 -12.42
CA ARG A 333 2.42 23.36 -12.48
C ARG A 333 3.06 21.99 -12.47
N VAL A 334 2.54 21.03 -11.72
CA VAL A 334 3.09 19.66 -11.67
C VAL A 334 2.81 18.91 -12.97
N ALA A 335 1.59 19.03 -13.50
CA ALA A 335 1.16 18.37 -14.73
C ALA A 335 1.89 18.89 -15.99
N GLN A 336 2.40 20.12 -15.95
CA GLN A 336 3.28 20.64 -17.00
C GLN A 336 4.45 19.68 -17.24
N ARG A 337 4.69 19.35 -18.51
CA ARG A 337 5.76 18.44 -18.98
C ARG A 337 5.54 16.95 -18.67
N LEU A 338 4.38 16.53 -18.18
CA LEU A 338 4.04 15.10 -18.04
C LEU A 338 3.48 14.45 -19.33
N GLY A 339 3.45 15.19 -20.44
CA GLY A 339 2.93 14.71 -21.72
C GLY A 339 3.64 13.47 -22.27
N PHE A 340 4.90 13.22 -21.90
CA PHE A 340 5.63 11.99 -22.28
C PHE A 340 5.01 10.72 -21.65
N LEU A 341 4.36 10.85 -20.48
CA LEU A 341 3.58 9.78 -19.85
C LEU A 341 2.18 9.65 -20.48
N GLY A 342 1.83 10.52 -21.42
CA GLY A 342 0.47 10.63 -21.95
C GLY A 342 -0.51 11.29 -21.00
N ALA A 343 -0.03 11.95 -19.93
CA ALA A 343 -0.83 12.75 -19.01
C ALA A 343 -1.03 14.16 -19.58
N ARG A 344 -2.27 14.52 -19.90
CA ARG A 344 -2.65 15.82 -20.48
C ARG A 344 -3.74 16.44 -19.63
N LEU A 345 -3.41 17.56 -18.98
CA LEU A 345 -4.32 18.32 -18.15
C LEU A 345 -5.39 19.03 -19.00
N ASP A 346 -6.63 18.95 -18.55
CA ASP A 346 -7.68 19.88 -18.95
C ASP A 346 -7.67 21.05 -17.96
N GLU A 347 -7.25 22.22 -18.42
CA GLU A 347 -7.06 23.38 -17.56
C GLU A 347 -8.37 23.91 -16.97
N GLU A 348 -9.47 23.83 -17.72
CA GLU A 348 -10.79 24.27 -17.26
C GLU A 348 -11.31 23.32 -16.18
N ALA A 349 -11.31 22.00 -16.47
CA ALA A 349 -11.70 21.00 -15.49
C ALA A 349 -10.83 21.07 -14.21
N ASN A 350 -9.53 21.38 -14.35
CA ASN A 350 -8.64 21.55 -13.21
C ASN A 350 -8.98 22.77 -12.33
N ARG A 351 -9.30 23.92 -12.96
CA ARG A 351 -9.71 25.14 -12.26
C ARG A 351 -11.06 24.97 -11.55
N ASP A 352 -11.96 24.22 -12.16
CA ASP A 352 -13.33 24.01 -11.67
C ASP A 352 -13.48 22.80 -10.75
N ALA A 353 -12.42 22.00 -10.57
CA ALA A 353 -12.45 20.85 -9.68
C ALA A 353 -12.79 21.27 -8.24
N ARG A 354 -13.98 20.90 -7.79
CA ARG A 354 -14.47 21.07 -6.41
C ARG A 354 -14.98 19.73 -5.90
N LEU A 355 -14.24 19.14 -4.97
CA LEU A 355 -14.62 17.87 -4.36
C LEU A 355 -15.82 18.08 -3.43
N GLU A 356 -16.78 17.18 -3.54
CA GLU A 356 -17.97 17.12 -2.69
C GLU A 356 -18.16 15.69 -2.18
N ASN A 357 -18.89 15.50 -1.09
CA ASN A 357 -19.19 14.15 -0.58
C ASN A 357 -19.90 13.27 -1.63
N SER A 358 -20.73 13.88 -2.49
CA SER A 358 -21.43 13.26 -3.62
C SER A 358 -20.49 12.93 -4.79
N ARG A 359 -19.36 13.63 -4.90
CA ARG A 359 -18.39 13.53 -5.99
C ARG A 359 -16.96 13.51 -5.43
N PRO A 360 -16.53 12.38 -4.84
CA PRO A 360 -15.22 12.28 -4.17
C PRO A 360 -14.05 12.10 -5.16
N VAL A 361 -14.31 12.02 -6.46
CA VAL A 361 -13.31 11.90 -7.53
C VAL A 361 -13.67 12.81 -8.69
N ILE A 362 -12.69 13.56 -9.20
CA ILE A 362 -12.81 14.43 -10.37
C ILE A 362 -11.67 14.12 -11.34
N ASP A 363 -12.00 13.81 -12.59
CA ASP A 363 -11.02 13.73 -13.68
C ASP A 363 -10.74 15.14 -14.22
N ILE A 364 -9.47 15.53 -14.19
CA ILE A 364 -8.95 16.81 -14.67
C ILE A 364 -8.05 16.62 -15.90
N SER A 365 -8.15 15.47 -16.57
CA SER A 365 -7.43 15.19 -17.79
C SER A 365 -8.29 15.40 -19.03
N THR A 366 -7.66 15.79 -20.13
CA THR A 366 -8.33 15.88 -21.44
C THR A 366 -8.87 14.51 -21.87
N PRO A 367 -9.90 14.44 -22.73
CA PRO A 367 -10.46 13.18 -23.22
C PRO A 367 -9.43 12.23 -23.85
N ASN A 368 -8.40 12.78 -24.51
CA ASN A 368 -7.35 12.00 -25.19
C ASN A 368 -6.14 11.68 -24.30
N SER A 369 -6.22 11.93 -22.99
CA SER A 369 -5.16 11.60 -22.03
C SER A 369 -5.08 10.08 -21.84
N ARG A 370 -3.91 9.49 -22.13
CA ARG A 370 -3.66 8.05 -21.91
C ARG A 370 -3.41 7.71 -20.43
N CYS A 371 -2.86 8.68 -19.69
CA CYS A 371 -2.70 8.60 -18.25
C CYS A 371 -3.70 9.60 -17.63
N LYS A 372 -4.60 9.12 -16.77
CA LYS A 372 -5.63 9.97 -16.15
C LYS A 372 -5.04 10.83 -15.05
N LEU A 373 -5.52 12.08 -14.93
CA LEU A 373 -5.18 12.98 -13.84
C LEU A 373 -6.41 13.12 -12.98
N LEU A 374 -6.37 12.59 -11.76
CA LEU A 374 -7.53 12.52 -10.88
C LEU A 374 -7.29 13.35 -9.62
N VAL A 375 -8.30 14.09 -9.18
CA VAL A 375 -8.35 14.69 -7.85
C VAL A 375 -9.28 13.83 -7.00
N VAL A 376 -8.78 13.30 -5.88
CA VAL A 376 -9.50 12.34 -5.05
C VAL A 376 -9.50 12.83 -3.60
N ALA A 377 -10.68 12.94 -2.99
CA ALA A 377 -10.81 13.24 -1.56
C ALA A 377 -10.27 12.06 -0.74
N THR A 378 -9.28 12.28 0.13
CA THR A 378 -8.83 11.24 1.05
C THR A 378 -9.74 11.14 2.28
N ASP A 379 -9.94 9.92 2.78
CA ASP A 379 -10.70 9.67 4.00
C ASP A 379 -10.02 8.57 4.84
N GLU A 380 -9.00 8.99 5.58
CA GLU A 380 -8.20 8.08 6.41
C GLU A 380 -9.04 7.45 7.52
N GLN A 381 -9.93 8.20 8.18
CA GLN A 381 -10.79 7.66 9.25
C GLN A 381 -11.70 6.56 8.73
N TYR A 382 -12.28 6.73 7.54
CA TYR A 382 -13.11 5.70 6.94
C TYR A 382 -12.30 4.46 6.55
N GLU A 383 -11.12 4.64 5.96
CA GLU A 383 -10.26 3.51 5.59
C GLU A 383 -9.80 2.73 6.83
N MET A 384 -9.42 3.41 7.91
CA MET A 384 -9.10 2.76 9.19
C MET A 384 -10.31 1.98 9.74
N ALA A 385 -11.51 2.56 9.71
CA ALA A 385 -12.72 1.88 10.13
C ALA A 385 -13.00 0.62 9.30
N ARG A 386 -12.74 0.65 7.99
CA ARG A 386 -12.88 -0.54 7.12
C ARG A 386 -11.90 -1.66 7.51
N GLN A 387 -10.63 -1.33 7.71
CA GLN A 387 -9.61 -2.30 8.13
C GLN A 387 -9.94 -2.90 9.50
N ALA A 388 -10.32 -2.07 10.47
CA ALA A 388 -10.67 -2.55 11.80
C ALA A 388 -11.96 -3.38 11.82
N ALA A 389 -12.97 -2.99 11.06
CA ALA A 389 -14.23 -3.74 10.97
C ALA A 389 -13.97 -5.17 10.51
N PHE A 390 -13.05 -5.31 9.57
CA PHE A 390 -12.63 -6.60 9.11
C PHE A 390 -11.97 -7.42 10.23
N VAL A 391 -10.92 -6.90 10.86
CA VAL A 391 -10.19 -7.58 11.96
C VAL A 391 -11.14 -8.01 13.07
N ILE A 392 -12.09 -7.16 13.44
CA ILE A 392 -13.11 -7.43 14.46
C ILE A 392 -14.04 -8.57 14.03
N ARG A 393 -14.53 -8.57 12.78
CA ARG A 393 -15.38 -9.66 12.27
C ARG A 393 -14.66 -11.01 12.31
N GLN A 394 -13.35 -11.04 12.02
CA GLN A 394 -12.58 -12.28 12.13
C GLN A 394 -12.51 -12.79 13.57
N HIS A 395 -12.36 -11.88 14.53
CA HIS A 395 -12.23 -12.22 15.94
C HIS A 395 -13.47 -12.94 16.48
N PHE A 396 -14.66 -12.50 16.04
CA PHE A 396 -15.95 -13.01 16.50
C PHE A 396 -16.57 -14.09 15.60
N ALA A 397 -15.93 -14.49 14.50
CA ALA A 397 -16.45 -15.54 13.64
C ALA A 397 -16.49 -16.91 14.37
N VAL A 398 -17.66 -17.57 14.38
CA VAL A 398 -17.85 -18.91 14.95
C VAL A 398 -16.95 -19.91 14.21
N LYS A 399 -16.02 -20.54 14.93
CA LYS A 399 -15.09 -21.53 14.39
C LYS A 399 -15.82 -22.84 14.08
N HIS A 400 -16.32 -23.01 12.86
CA HIS A 400 -16.37 -24.36 12.28
C HIS A 400 -14.93 -24.88 12.15
N PRO A 401 -14.67 -26.21 12.27
CA PRO A 401 -13.36 -26.73 11.92
C PRO A 401 -13.05 -26.27 10.49
N PRO A 402 -12.01 -25.45 10.29
CA PRO A 402 -11.80 -24.80 9.01
C PRO A 402 -11.56 -25.87 7.96
N ARG A 403 -12.29 -25.79 6.84
CA ARG A 403 -12.00 -26.63 5.68
C ARG A 403 -10.54 -26.45 5.29
N GLN A 404 -9.84 -27.57 5.14
CA GLN A 404 -8.42 -27.56 4.85
C GLN A 404 -8.17 -27.50 3.35
N ILE A 405 -7.24 -26.66 2.94
CA ILE A 405 -6.80 -26.49 1.55
C ILE A 405 -5.47 -27.22 1.38
N PRO A 406 -5.39 -28.24 0.51
CA PRO A 406 -4.12 -28.87 0.15
C PRO A 406 -3.16 -27.86 -0.47
N VAL A 407 -1.87 -27.94 -0.14
CA VAL A 407 -0.83 -27.06 -0.66
C VAL A 407 0.09 -27.85 -1.61
N ALA A 408 0.16 -27.37 -2.84
CA ALA A 408 1.11 -27.79 -3.87
C ALA A 408 2.25 -26.79 -3.97
N ILE A 409 3.46 -27.35 -4.04
CA ILE A 409 4.69 -26.59 -4.23
C ILE A 409 5.04 -26.69 -5.72
N SER A 410 5.00 -25.54 -6.39
CA SER A 410 5.33 -25.39 -7.79
C SER A 410 6.80 -25.06 -7.93
N ALA A 411 7.58 -26.00 -8.47
CA ALA A 411 8.94 -25.72 -8.93
C ALA A 411 8.92 -24.84 -10.17
N ARG A 412 10.06 -24.22 -10.49
CA ARG A 412 10.27 -23.49 -11.74
C ARG A 412 9.89 -24.33 -12.95
N HIS A 413 9.14 -23.75 -13.88
CA HIS A 413 8.63 -24.44 -15.05
C HIS A 413 8.25 -23.46 -16.16
N VAL A 414 7.96 -24.01 -17.34
CA VAL A 414 7.53 -23.22 -18.50
C VAL A 414 6.20 -23.71 -19.04
N HIS A 415 5.39 -22.76 -19.47
CA HIS A 415 4.23 -22.99 -20.33
C HIS A 415 4.55 -22.43 -21.70
N LEU A 416 4.31 -23.21 -22.75
CA LEU A 416 4.71 -22.85 -24.10
C LEU A 416 3.55 -22.94 -25.08
N ARG A 417 3.59 -22.10 -26.11
CA ARG A 417 2.79 -22.24 -27.33
C ARG A 417 3.27 -23.43 -28.15
N GLN A 418 2.37 -23.98 -28.95
CA GLN A 418 2.71 -25.06 -29.88
C GLN A 418 3.85 -24.66 -30.83
N GLU A 419 3.82 -23.43 -31.36
CA GLU A 419 4.89 -22.92 -32.24
C GLU A 419 6.27 -22.90 -31.54
N THR A 420 6.30 -22.50 -30.27
CA THR A 420 7.54 -22.43 -29.47
C THR A 420 8.05 -23.82 -29.13
N ILE A 421 7.14 -24.77 -28.84
CA ILE A 421 7.48 -26.19 -28.67
C ILE A 421 8.16 -26.72 -29.93
N GLU A 422 7.61 -26.43 -31.11
CA GLU A 422 8.19 -26.91 -32.37
C GLU A 422 9.57 -26.33 -32.66
N LYS A 423 9.82 -25.07 -32.30
CA LYS A 423 11.16 -24.45 -32.43
C LYS A 423 12.19 -25.06 -31.48
N LEU A 424 11.77 -25.47 -30.29
CA LEU A 424 12.68 -25.99 -29.26
C LEU A 424 12.92 -27.49 -29.34
N PHE A 425 11.91 -28.25 -29.78
CA PHE A 425 11.93 -29.72 -29.77
C PHE A 425 11.78 -30.37 -31.15
N GLY A 426 11.48 -29.59 -32.20
CA GLY A 426 11.39 -30.06 -33.58
C GLY A 426 10.02 -29.82 -34.21
N LYS A 427 9.99 -29.65 -35.53
CA LYS A 427 8.75 -29.35 -36.28
C LYS A 427 7.69 -30.44 -36.03
N GLY A 428 6.47 -30.01 -35.69
CA GLY A 428 5.33 -30.89 -35.37
C GLY A 428 5.41 -31.63 -34.03
N HIS A 429 6.39 -31.33 -33.17
CA HIS A 429 6.56 -32.02 -31.88
C HIS A 429 5.36 -31.82 -30.95
N GLN A 430 4.92 -32.89 -30.29
CA GLN A 430 3.85 -32.89 -29.29
C GLN A 430 4.42 -33.25 -27.92
N LEU A 431 4.00 -32.53 -26.89
CA LEU A 431 4.47 -32.78 -25.52
C LEU A 431 4.07 -34.17 -25.04
N SER A 432 5.03 -34.90 -24.50
CA SER A 432 4.82 -36.23 -23.96
C SER A 432 4.53 -36.19 -22.47
N VAL A 433 3.44 -36.82 -22.03
CA VAL A 433 3.09 -36.89 -20.60
C VAL A 433 4.18 -37.64 -19.82
N HIS A 434 4.74 -36.99 -18.80
CA HIS A 434 5.58 -37.62 -17.79
C HIS A 434 4.78 -37.93 -16.53
N LYS A 435 4.01 -36.95 -16.03
CA LYS A 435 3.18 -37.10 -14.82
C LYS A 435 1.98 -36.15 -14.90
N TRP A 436 0.78 -36.67 -14.64
CA TRP A 436 -0.42 -35.85 -14.48
C TRP A 436 -0.32 -35.01 -13.20
N LEU A 437 -0.71 -33.74 -13.31
CA LEU A 437 -0.77 -32.83 -12.17
C LEU A 437 -2.14 -32.96 -11.47
N SER A 438 -2.21 -32.40 -10.27
CA SER A 438 -3.43 -32.33 -9.45
C SER A 438 -4.60 -31.64 -10.16
N GLN A 439 -4.31 -30.59 -10.92
CA GLN A 439 -5.29 -29.84 -11.70
C GLN A 439 -5.71 -30.64 -12.95
N PRO A 440 -7.02 -30.89 -13.15
CA PRO A 440 -7.51 -31.69 -14.27
C PRO A 440 -7.01 -31.22 -15.64
N GLY A 441 -6.54 -32.18 -16.44
CA GLY A 441 -6.06 -31.93 -17.80
C GLY A 441 -4.65 -31.34 -17.90
N GLN A 442 -4.00 -30.98 -16.78
CA GLN A 442 -2.62 -30.47 -16.79
C GLN A 442 -1.62 -31.60 -16.52
N PHE A 443 -0.45 -31.52 -17.16
CA PHE A 443 0.61 -32.52 -16.96
C PHE A 443 2.01 -31.91 -17.01
N ALA A 444 2.90 -32.50 -16.22
CA ALA A 444 4.33 -32.33 -16.39
C ALA A 444 4.78 -33.14 -17.62
N ALA A 445 5.44 -32.49 -18.57
CA ALA A 445 5.92 -33.14 -19.79
C ALA A 445 7.29 -33.81 -19.57
N LYS A 446 7.67 -34.75 -20.44
CA LYS A 446 9.03 -35.36 -20.43
C LYS A 446 10.08 -34.33 -20.86
N GLU A 447 9.67 -33.40 -21.69
CA GLU A 447 10.44 -32.31 -22.26
C GLU A 447 10.96 -31.36 -21.17
N ARG A 448 12.23 -31.03 -21.30
CA ARG A 448 12.93 -30.06 -20.46
C ARG A 448 13.78 -29.16 -21.37
N LEU A 449 14.00 -27.95 -20.92
CA LEU A 449 14.81 -26.95 -21.62
C LEU A 449 15.73 -26.21 -20.64
N THR A 450 16.64 -25.42 -21.20
CA THR A 450 17.51 -24.53 -20.45
C THR A 450 16.99 -23.10 -20.54
N LEU A 451 16.86 -22.45 -19.38
CA LEU A 451 16.62 -21.01 -19.25
C LEU A 451 17.97 -20.30 -19.22
N VAL A 452 18.19 -19.33 -20.10
CA VAL A 452 19.44 -18.54 -20.11
C VAL A 452 19.11 -17.07 -19.84
N GLY A 453 19.52 -16.59 -18.68
CA GLY A 453 19.41 -15.17 -18.29
C GLY A 453 20.70 -14.40 -18.54
N PRO A 454 20.72 -13.09 -18.27
CA PRO A 454 21.90 -12.24 -18.44
C PRO A 454 23.11 -12.66 -17.60
N LYS A 455 22.88 -13.30 -16.45
CA LYS A 455 23.94 -13.66 -15.50
C LYS A 455 24.36 -15.13 -15.59
N ASP A 456 23.40 -16.04 -15.69
CA ASP A 456 23.63 -17.49 -15.66
C ASP A 456 22.48 -18.26 -16.34
N GLN A 457 22.57 -19.59 -16.36
CA GLN A 457 21.57 -20.47 -16.95
C GLN A 457 21.07 -21.56 -15.98
N ILE A 458 19.78 -21.87 -16.05
CA ILE A 458 19.16 -22.98 -15.32
C ILE A 458 18.80 -24.07 -16.31
N GLU A 459 19.46 -25.22 -16.20
CA GLU A 459 19.21 -26.38 -17.05
C GLU A 459 18.08 -27.26 -16.53
N GLY A 460 17.49 -28.05 -17.42
CA GLY A 460 16.53 -29.09 -17.05
C GLY A 460 15.18 -28.57 -16.56
N VAL A 461 14.81 -27.33 -16.90
CA VAL A 461 13.51 -26.74 -16.55
C VAL A 461 12.40 -27.39 -17.34
N ARG A 462 11.35 -27.83 -16.65
CA ARG A 462 10.32 -28.67 -17.22
C ARG A 462 9.25 -27.88 -17.96
N VAL A 463 8.78 -28.41 -19.08
CA VAL A 463 7.59 -27.91 -19.78
C VAL A 463 6.33 -28.50 -19.17
N LEU A 464 5.33 -27.66 -18.89
CA LEU A 464 3.99 -28.08 -18.47
C LEU A 464 3.02 -28.03 -19.65
N GLY A 465 2.34 -29.14 -19.87
CA GLY A 465 1.29 -29.28 -20.87
C GLY A 465 -0.12 -29.15 -20.27
N PRO A 466 -1.14 -28.94 -21.12
CA PRO A 466 -1.06 -28.83 -22.58
C PRO A 466 -0.44 -27.49 -23.05
N PRO A 467 -0.10 -27.36 -24.35
CA PRO A 467 0.33 -26.08 -24.91
C PRO A 467 -0.65 -24.95 -24.60
N ARG A 468 -0.14 -23.76 -24.28
CA ARG A 468 -0.94 -22.58 -23.95
C ARG A 468 -0.96 -21.57 -25.11
N GLN A 469 -1.77 -20.53 -24.97
CA GLN A 469 -1.82 -19.41 -25.92
C GLN A 469 -0.65 -18.42 -25.75
N VAL A 470 0.03 -18.44 -24.61
CA VAL A 470 1.17 -17.56 -24.29
C VAL A 470 2.34 -18.38 -23.80
N ASP A 471 3.55 -17.95 -24.16
CA ASP A 471 4.78 -18.46 -23.56
C ASP A 471 5.00 -17.77 -22.22
N GLN A 472 5.31 -18.56 -21.20
CA GLN A 472 5.50 -18.07 -19.84
C GLN A 472 6.53 -18.93 -19.11
N VAL A 473 7.40 -18.26 -18.37
CA VAL A 473 8.38 -18.87 -17.49
C VAL A 473 8.04 -18.47 -16.07
N GLU A 474 7.72 -19.44 -15.22
CA GLU A 474 7.51 -19.22 -13.79
C GLU A 474 8.81 -19.59 -13.04
N ILE A 475 9.40 -18.61 -12.36
CA ILE A 475 10.65 -18.76 -11.60
C ILE A 475 10.44 -18.29 -10.15
N SER A 476 11.30 -18.75 -9.22
CA SER A 476 11.29 -18.23 -7.85
C SER A 476 12.14 -16.95 -7.72
N ARG A 477 12.04 -16.29 -6.55
CA ARG A 477 12.90 -15.14 -6.21
C ARG A 477 14.39 -15.49 -6.25
N THR A 478 14.76 -16.69 -5.83
CA THR A 478 16.14 -17.16 -5.89
C THR A 478 16.62 -17.32 -7.33
N ASP A 479 15.74 -17.81 -8.20
CA ASP A 479 16.02 -17.98 -9.62
C ASP A 479 16.21 -16.62 -10.34
N GLU A 480 15.44 -15.58 -9.97
CA GLU A 480 15.64 -14.19 -10.44
C GLU A 480 17.09 -13.72 -10.23
N PHE A 481 17.59 -13.85 -9.00
CA PHE A 481 18.96 -13.43 -8.64
C PHE A 481 20.03 -14.28 -9.32
N PHE A 482 19.73 -15.55 -9.56
CA PHE A 482 20.63 -16.47 -10.23
C PHE A 482 20.74 -16.14 -11.73
N LEU A 483 19.60 -15.98 -12.41
CA LEU A 483 19.52 -15.65 -13.83
C LEU A 483 19.88 -14.19 -14.15
N GLY A 484 19.79 -13.28 -13.17
CA GLY A 484 20.02 -11.84 -13.37
C GLY A 484 18.83 -11.14 -14.00
N ILE A 485 17.61 -11.54 -13.64
CA ILE A 485 16.35 -11.01 -14.20
C ILE A 485 15.48 -10.50 -13.04
N ASP A 486 14.92 -9.29 -13.16
CA ASP A 486 13.95 -8.75 -12.18
C ASP A 486 12.52 -9.08 -12.63
N ALA A 487 12.06 -10.30 -12.32
CA ALA A 487 10.72 -10.75 -12.69
C ALA A 487 9.65 -10.14 -11.76
N PRO A 488 8.55 -9.60 -12.29
CA PRO A 488 7.46 -9.13 -11.45
C PRO A 488 6.60 -10.30 -10.94
N VAL A 489 5.92 -10.10 -9.81
CA VAL A 489 4.89 -11.05 -9.34
C VAL A 489 3.62 -10.85 -10.18
N ARG A 490 3.16 -11.92 -10.84
CA ARG A 490 1.98 -11.89 -11.72
C ARG A 490 1.13 -13.16 -11.57
N ALA A 491 -0.17 -13.04 -11.85
CA ALA A 491 -1.02 -14.21 -11.99
C ALA A 491 -0.64 -15.00 -13.24
N SER A 492 -0.65 -16.34 -13.16
CA SER A 492 -0.33 -17.20 -14.31
C SER A 492 -1.25 -16.87 -15.51
N GLY A 493 -0.64 -16.54 -16.64
CA GLY A 493 -1.26 -16.03 -17.88
C GLY A 493 -1.02 -14.54 -18.14
N GLN A 494 -0.61 -13.76 -17.14
CA GLN A 494 -0.38 -12.30 -17.25
C GLN A 494 1.09 -11.99 -17.54
N VAL A 495 1.46 -12.02 -18.82
CA VAL A 495 2.85 -11.93 -19.30
C VAL A 495 3.25 -10.57 -19.89
N GLU A 496 2.31 -9.63 -20.02
CA GLU A 496 2.58 -8.31 -20.60
C GLU A 496 3.50 -7.46 -19.71
N ASN A 497 4.41 -6.70 -20.32
CA ASN A 497 5.38 -5.85 -19.63
C ASN A 497 6.23 -6.60 -18.59
N THR A 498 6.58 -7.85 -18.90
CA THR A 498 7.47 -8.67 -18.09
C THR A 498 8.81 -8.84 -18.82
N PRO A 499 9.92 -9.11 -18.10
CA PRO A 499 11.19 -9.35 -18.76
C PRO A 499 11.16 -10.60 -19.64
N GLY A 500 12.00 -10.58 -20.67
CA GLY A 500 12.25 -11.70 -21.57
C GLY A 500 13.29 -12.68 -21.05
N ILE A 501 13.46 -13.79 -21.76
CA ILE A 501 14.51 -14.79 -21.50
C ILE A 501 14.77 -15.64 -22.74
N ARG A 502 16.00 -16.15 -22.87
CA ARG A 502 16.34 -17.11 -23.90
C ARG A 502 16.04 -18.53 -23.43
N LEU A 503 15.29 -19.28 -24.24
CA LEU A 503 15.01 -20.70 -24.06
C LEU A 503 15.88 -21.52 -24.99
N VAL A 504 16.49 -22.60 -24.50
CA VAL A 504 17.30 -23.52 -25.31
C VAL A 504 16.79 -24.95 -25.14
N GLY A 505 16.31 -25.54 -26.23
CA GLY A 505 15.88 -26.93 -26.33
C GLY A 505 16.82 -27.75 -27.22
N PRO A 506 16.58 -29.07 -27.34
CA PRO A 506 17.45 -29.95 -28.10
C PRO A 506 17.48 -29.67 -29.62
N ALA A 507 16.42 -29.09 -30.18
CA ALA A 507 16.31 -28.80 -31.61
C ALA A 507 16.60 -27.34 -31.98
N GLY A 508 16.73 -26.44 -30.99
CA GLY A 508 16.95 -25.01 -31.24
C GLY A 508 16.77 -24.13 -30.00
N SER A 509 16.81 -22.82 -30.22
CA SER A 509 16.61 -21.82 -29.17
C SER A 509 15.60 -20.75 -29.59
N VAL A 510 14.91 -20.15 -28.62
CA VAL A 510 13.94 -19.08 -28.82
C VAL A 510 14.22 -17.95 -27.85
N GLU A 511 14.31 -16.72 -28.36
CA GLU A 511 14.31 -15.50 -27.53
C GLU A 511 12.87 -15.08 -27.25
N LEU A 512 12.48 -15.10 -25.98
CA LEU A 512 11.21 -14.54 -25.55
C LEU A 512 11.42 -13.06 -25.22
N PRO A 513 10.70 -12.12 -25.88
CA PRO A 513 10.81 -10.70 -25.56
C PRO A 513 10.18 -10.33 -24.21
N GLN A 514 9.25 -11.17 -23.72
CA GLN A 514 8.57 -11.07 -22.43
C GLN A 514 8.08 -12.47 -22.03
N GLY A 515 7.70 -12.65 -20.77
CA GLY A 515 7.04 -13.87 -20.28
C GLY A 515 7.60 -14.42 -18.97
N VAL A 516 8.64 -13.82 -18.39
CA VAL A 516 9.23 -14.28 -17.13
C VAL A 516 8.53 -13.63 -15.95
N ILE A 517 7.98 -14.44 -15.06
CA ILE A 517 7.26 -13.98 -13.87
C ILE A 517 7.66 -14.78 -12.63
N CYS A 518 7.50 -14.15 -11.46
CA CYS A 518 7.24 -14.91 -10.24
C CYS A 518 5.74 -15.16 -10.14
N ALA A 519 5.35 -16.43 -10.01
CA ALA A 519 3.95 -16.79 -9.92
C ALA A 519 3.33 -16.22 -8.65
N TRP A 520 2.21 -15.52 -8.80
CA TRP A 520 1.41 -15.13 -7.65
C TRP A 520 0.81 -16.39 -7.02
N ARG A 521 1.15 -16.67 -5.76
CA ARG A 521 0.49 -17.69 -4.95
C ARG A 521 -1.05 -17.59 -5.05
N HIS A 522 -1.70 -18.73 -5.27
CA HIS A 522 -3.14 -18.76 -5.57
C HIS A 522 -3.80 -20.06 -5.12
N ILE A 523 -5.11 -20.07 -5.00
CA ILE A 523 -5.91 -21.27 -4.75
C ILE A 523 -6.83 -21.51 -5.94
N HIS A 524 -6.79 -22.71 -6.48
CA HIS A 524 -7.79 -23.21 -7.42
C HIS A 524 -9.00 -23.72 -6.62
N MET A 525 -10.21 -23.33 -7.02
CA MET A 525 -11.48 -23.72 -6.39
C MET A 525 -12.54 -24.06 -7.45
N THR A 526 -13.45 -24.99 -7.16
CA THR A 526 -14.73 -25.06 -7.88
C THR A 526 -15.69 -23.97 -7.35
N PRO A 527 -16.80 -23.66 -8.05
CA PRO A 527 -17.83 -22.78 -7.51
C PRO A 527 -18.37 -23.22 -6.14
N GLU A 528 -18.51 -24.53 -5.93
CA GLU A 528 -18.98 -25.12 -4.67
C GLU A 528 -17.95 -24.96 -3.55
N ASP A 529 -16.65 -25.09 -3.86
CA ASP A 529 -15.57 -24.78 -2.91
C ASP A 529 -15.65 -23.31 -2.50
N ALA A 530 -15.72 -22.40 -3.49
CA ALA A 530 -15.72 -20.97 -3.26
C ALA A 530 -16.91 -20.53 -2.39
N GLU A 531 -18.11 -21.03 -2.69
CA GLU A 531 -19.31 -20.81 -1.88
C GLU A 531 -19.09 -21.28 -0.44
N ALA A 532 -18.56 -22.48 -0.26
CA ALA A 532 -18.36 -23.04 1.07
C ALA A 532 -17.25 -22.38 1.89
N PHE A 533 -16.27 -21.77 1.22
CA PHE A 533 -15.24 -20.93 1.85
C PHE A 533 -15.70 -19.48 2.02
N GLY A 534 -16.85 -19.09 1.48
CA GLY A 534 -17.37 -17.72 1.53
C GLY A 534 -16.55 -16.73 0.70
N VAL A 535 -15.94 -17.19 -0.40
CA VAL A 535 -15.07 -16.40 -1.28
C VAL A 535 -15.56 -16.44 -2.72
N GLN A 536 -15.10 -15.50 -3.54
CA GLN A 536 -15.44 -15.36 -4.95
C GLN A 536 -14.20 -15.46 -5.85
N ASP A 537 -14.42 -15.67 -7.15
CA ASP A 537 -13.31 -15.61 -8.12
C ASP A 537 -12.56 -14.29 -8.00
N ARG A 538 -11.23 -14.40 -7.90
CA ARG A 538 -10.30 -13.29 -7.74
C ARG A 538 -10.35 -12.56 -6.40
N ASP A 539 -10.97 -13.13 -5.37
CA ASP A 539 -10.73 -12.68 -4.00
C ASP A 539 -9.26 -12.88 -3.62
N ILE A 540 -8.75 -12.03 -2.73
CA ILE A 540 -7.42 -12.20 -2.14
C ILE A 540 -7.60 -12.58 -0.68
N VAL A 541 -7.04 -13.74 -0.31
CA VAL A 541 -7.19 -14.36 1.01
C VAL A 541 -5.86 -14.57 1.70
N GLU A 542 -5.95 -14.96 2.96
CA GLU A 542 -4.84 -15.37 3.78
C GLU A 542 -5.03 -16.84 4.13
N VAL A 543 -3.94 -17.58 4.08
CA VAL A 543 -3.95 -19.01 4.36
C VAL A 543 -2.97 -19.28 5.48
N ARG A 544 -3.48 -19.68 6.64
CA ARG A 544 -2.64 -20.13 7.75
C ARG A 544 -2.31 -21.60 7.57
N ILE A 545 -1.04 -21.94 7.71
CA ILE A 545 -0.56 -23.32 7.80
C ILE A 545 -0.02 -23.53 9.20
N ASN A 546 -0.65 -24.43 9.95
CA ASN A 546 -0.22 -24.79 11.29
C ASN A 546 0.74 -25.98 11.17
N THR A 547 2.04 -25.74 11.35
CA THR A 547 3.02 -26.80 11.58
C THR A 547 3.42 -26.82 13.07
N PRO A 548 3.84 -27.98 13.62
CA PRO A 548 4.19 -28.10 15.04
C PRO A 548 5.35 -27.20 15.48
N GLU A 549 6.28 -26.91 14.58
CA GLU A 549 7.50 -26.17 14.87
C GLU A 549 7.37 -24.68 14.52
N ARG A 550 6.64 -24.33 13.44
CA ARG A 550 6.58 -22.96 12.93
C ARG A 550 5.31 -22.67 12.10
N SER A 551 4.20 -22.37 12.76
CA SER A 551 2.98 -21.92 12.08
C SER A 551 3.23 -20.62 11.28
N LEU A 552 2.73 -20.56 10.04
CA LEU A 552 2.91 -19.41 9.14
C LEU A 552 1.57 -19.02 8.48
N THR A 553 1.34 -17.73 8.31
CA THR A 553 0.24 -17.22 7.47
C THR A 553 0.80 -16.73 6.13
N PHE A 554 0.32 -17.31 5.04
CA PHE A 554 0.52 -16.79 3.69
C PHE A 554 -0.54 -15.74 3.39
N GLY A 555 -0.17 -14.47 3.41
CA GLY A 555 -1.03 -13.39 2.90
C GLY A 555 -0.97 -13.25 1.39
N ASN A 556 -1.90 -12.47 0.85
CA ASN A 556 -2.01 -12.19 -0.58
C ASN A 556 -2.14 -13.44 -1.45
N VAL A 557 -3.09 -14.33 -1.16
CA VAL A 557 -3.35 -15.56 -1.94
C VAL A 557 -4.54 -15.35 -2.85
N LEU A 558 -4.35 -15.44 -4.17
CA LEU A 558 -5.41 -15.20 -5.15
C LEU A 558 -6.36 -16.40 -5.28
N ILE A 559 -7.67 -16.19 -5.14
CA ILE A 559 -8.69 -17.20 -5.45
C ILE A 559 -8.92 -17.26 -6.96
N ARG A 560 -8.96 -18.46 -7.53
CA ARG A 560 -9.32 -18.71 -8.92
C ARG A 560 -10.41 -19.77 -8.97
N VAL A 561 -11.58 -19.42 -9.46
CA VAL A 561 -12.75 -20.29 -9.50
C VAL A 561 -13.03 -20.76 -10.92
N LYS A 562 -13.02 -22.07 -11.15
CA LYS A 562 -13.50 -22.71 -12.38
C LYS A 562 -14.14 -24.05 -12.08
N PRO A 563 -15.19 -24.47 -12.81
CA PRO A 563 -15.82 -25.78 -12.62
C PRO A 563 -14.86 -26.97 -12.75
N THR A 564 -13.77 -26.81 -13.51
CA THR A 564 -12.79 -27.86 -13.79
C THR A 564 -11.63 -27.89 -12.82
N TYR A 565 -11.58 -27.00 -11.83
CA TYR A 565 -10.48 -26.97 -10.88
C TYR A 565 -10.62 -28.01 -9.79
N LYS A 566 -9.49 -28.30 -9.15
CA LYS A 566 -9.42 -29.07 -7.93
C LYS A 566 -8.91 -28.16 -6.81
N LEU A 567 -9.54 -28.22 -5.63
CA LEU A 567 -9.13 -27.44 -4.47
C LEU A 567 -7.65 -27.63 -4.13
N GLU A 568 -6.84 -26.61 -4.38
CA GLU A 568 -5.40 -26.66 -4.09
C GLU A 568 -4.78 -25.25 -4.10
N MET A 569 -3.98 -24.96 -3.08
CA MET A 569 -3.14 -23.76 -3.03
C MET A 569 -1.79 -24.04 -3.71
N HIS A 570 -1.36 -23.14 -4.59
CA HIS A 570 -0.07 -23.18 -5.24
C HIS A 570 0.84 -22.11 -4.65
N ILE A 571 2.03 -22.52 -4.22
CA ILE A 571 3.14 -21.67 -3.77
C ILE A 571 4.41 -22.04 -4.51
N ASP A 572 5.38 -21.14 -4.56
CA ASP A 572 6.70 -21.44 -5.14
C ASP A 572 7.63 -22.18 -4.15
N THR A 573 8.79 -22.61 -4.63
CA THR A 573 9.77 -23.35 -3.82
C THR A 573 10.41 -22.50 -2.72
N ASP A 574 10.60 -21.20 -2.94
CA ASP A 574 11.20 -20.32 -1.93
C ASP A 574 10.22 -20.09 -0.78
N GLU A 575 8.94 -19.90 -1.11
CA GLU A 575 7.82 -19.80 -0.18
C GLU A 575 7.68 -21.07 0.65
N ALA A 576 7.75 -22.24 0.01
CA ALA A 576 7.67 -23.52 0.70
C ALA A 576 8.86 -23.75 1.63
N ASN A 577 10.08 -23.48 1.16
CA ASN A 577 11.30 -23.63 1.97
C ASN A 577 11.31 -22.67 3.17
N ALA A 578 10.91 -21.42 2.97
CA ALA A 578 10.84 -20.43 4.04
C ALA A 578 9.82 -20.79 5.13
N ALA A 579 8.80 -21.58 4.75
CA ALA A 579 7.74 -22.06 5.61
C ALA A 579 7.94 -23.50 6.10
N GLU A 580 9.06 -24.14 5.73
CA GLU A 580 9.41 -25.53 6.07
C GLU A 580 8.31 -26.53 5.66
N LEU A 581 7.68 -26.30 4.50
CA LEU A 581 6.57 -27.09 4.01
C LEU A 581 7.03 -28.23 3.12
N SER A 582 6.42 -29.39 3.33
CA SER A 582 6.49 -30.54 2.42
C SER A 582 5.25 -30.63 1.53
N PRO A 583 5.34 -31.25 0.33
CA PRO A 583 4.18 -31.50 -0.52
C PRO A 583 3.06 -32.22 0.24
N GLY A 584 1.82 -31.71 0.13
CA GLY A 584 0.67 -32.27 0.86
C GLY A 584 0.38 -31.61 2.21
N ALA A 585 1.14 -30.57 2.58
CA ALA A 585 0.75 -29.65 3.65
C ALA A 585 -0.66 -29.11 3.45
N LYS A 586 -1.34 -28.73 4.54
CA LYS A 586 -2.71 -28.24 4.51
C LYS A 586 -2.82 -26.89 5.19
N GLY A 587 -3.39 -25.93 4.48
CA GLY A 587 -3.71 -24.61 5.00
C GLY A 587 -5.17 -24.47 5.38
N VAL A 588 -5.48 -23.41 6.10
CA VAL A 588 -6.85 -23.00 6.42
C VAL A 588 -7.02 -21.56 6.00
N LEU A 589 -8.15 -21.23 5.34
CA LEU A 589 -8.47 -19.83 5.15
C LEU A 589 -8.62 -19.19 6.52
N ILE A 590 -7.89 -18.10 6.71
CA ILE A 590 -8.26 -17.12 7.69
C ILE A 590 -8.96 -16.00 6.91
N PRO A 591 -10.00 -15.35 7.48
CA PRO A 591 -10.71 -14.32 6.73
C PRO A 591 -9.71 -13.23 6.22
N THR A 592 -10.07 -12.41 5.22
CA THR A 592 -9.29 -11.22 4.79
C THR A 592 -10.19 -10.03 4.44
N GLU A 593 -9.65 -8.79 4.49
CA GLU A 593 -10.28 -7.46 4.43
C GLU A 593 -11.27 -7.15 3.28
N SER A 594 -11.66 -8.14 2.48
CA SER A 594 -12.40 -7.95 1.23
C SER A 594 -13.91 -8.13 1.42
N THR A 595 -14.65 -7.03 1.60
CA THR A 595 -16.11 -6.99 1.40
C THR A 595 -16.42 -6.46 -0.01
N GLY A 596 -16.99 -7.28 -0.89
CA GLY A 596 -17.60 -6.84 -2.15
C GLY A 596 -19.10 -6.60 -1.99
N SER A 597 -19.66 -5.58 -2.66
CA SER A 597 -21.11 -5.38 -2.80
C SER A 597 -21.58 -5.93 -4.15
N LEU A 598 -22.68 -6.70 -4.13
CA LEU A 598 -23.36 -7.22 -5.32
C LEU A 598 -23.99 -6.07 -6.12
N LEU A 599 -23.44 -5.76 -7.30
CA LEU A 599 -24.16 -5.02 -8.34
C LEU A 599 -24.82 -6.04 -9.27
N ARG A 600 -26.15 -6.15 -9.16
CA ARG A 600 -26.97 -6.95 -10.07
C ARG A 600 -26.94 -6.27 -11.44
N LYS A 601 -26.22 -6.87 -12.40
CA LYS A 601 -26.28 -6.45 -13.80
C LYS A 601 -27.70 -6.75 -14.30
N VAL A 602 -28.52 -5.72 -14.51
CA VAL A 602 -29.77 -5.87 -15.27
C VAL A 602 -29.32 -6.15 -16.70
N GLN A 603 -29.68 -7.32 -17.23
CA GLN A 603 -29.49 -7.62 -18.64
C GLN A 603 -30.48 -6.79 -19.45
N THR A 604 -29.92 -6.19 -20.52
CA THR A 604 -30.48 -5.38 -21.62
C THR A 604 -30.80 -3.93 -21.31
#